data_AF-A0A7S1G291-F1
#
_entry.id   AF-A0A7S1G291-F1
#
_cell.length_a   1.000
_cell.length_b   1.000
_cell.length_c   1.000
_cell.angle_alpha   90.00
_cell.angle_beta   90.00
_cell.angle_gamma   90.00
#
_symmetry.space_group_name_H-M   'P 1'
#
loop_
_entity.id
_entity.type
_entity.pdbx_description
1 polymer ?
#
loop_
_entity_poly.entity_id
_entity_poly.type
_entity_poly.pdbx_seq_one_letter_code
_entity_poly.pdbx_strand_id
1 'polypeptide(L)'
;GGPMRVAPVGFAYRHLRDDAAAMRVVVEAAIGFTHRHDEAIDAATVLALAVARAATAHPSVGEGAAAFVRRLAADCATDELRARLDGAAAALAEGSGDKAEAGADGGGGSVDGGGGGG
;
A
#
# COMPACT_ATOMS: atom_id res chain seq x y z
N GLY A 1 6.95 15.06 -10.16
CA GLY A 1 8.10 15.32 -9.27
C GLY A 1 7.70 15.50 -7.81
N GLY A 2 6.64 16.27 -7.54
CA GLY A 2 6.14 16.55 -6.18
C GLY A 2 5.85 15.32 -5.32
N PRO A 3 5.12 14.30 -5.84
CA PRO A 3 4.85 13.05 -5.12
C PRO A 3 6.08 12.36 -4.52
N MET A 4 7.24 12.42 -5.19
CA MET A 4 8.47 11.77 -4.72
C MET A 4 9.09 12.43 -3.48
N ARG A 5 8.67 13.65 -3.13
CA ARG A 5 9.23 14.43 -2.01
C ARG A 5 8.28 14.52 -0.81
N VAL A 6 7.12 13.89 -0.87
CA VAL A 6 6.05 14.07 0.14
C VAL A 6 6.12 13.06 1.29
N ALA A 7 6.94 12.03 1.19
CA ALA A 7 7.07 11.02 2.25
C ALA A 7 7.47 11.62 3.62
N PRO A 8 8.44 12.56 3.72
CA PRO A 8 8.73 13.23 4.99
C PRO A 8 7.54 14.01 5.57
N VAL A 9 6.68 14.59 4.71
CA VAL A 9 5.46 15.29 5.14
C VAL A 9 4.50 14.31 5.81
N GLY A 10 4.22 13.17 5.16
CA GLY A 10 3.37 12.13 5.74
C GLY A 10 3.87 11.64 7.11
N PHE A 11 5.19 11.48 7.27
CA PHE A 11 5.78 11.05 8.54
C PHE A 11 5.71 12.14 9.64
N ALA A 12 6.04 13.39 9.31
CA ALA A 12 6.01 14.51 10.24
C ALA A 12 4.59 14.81 10.72
N TYR A 13 3.61 14.74 9.80
CA TYR A 13 2.20 15.02 10.04
C TYR A 13 1.37 13.74 10.23
N ARG A 14 1.96 12.65 10.73
CA ARG A 14 1.28 11.35 10.93
C ARG A 14 0.05 11.38 11.85
N HIS A 15 -0.10 12.44 12.64
CA HIS A 15 -1.30 12.66 13.44
C HIS A 15 -2.54 12.97 12.59
N LEU A 16 -2.35 13.43 11.33
CA LEU A 16 -3.40 13.71 10.35
C LEU A 16 -3.75 12.49 9.46
N ARG A 17 -3.32 11.27 9.80
CA ARG A 17 -3.47 10.05 8.98
C ARG A 17 -4.92 9.69 8.59
N ASP A 18 -5.90 10.23 9.32
CA ASP A 18 -7.34 10.02 9.12
C ASP A 18 -8.07 11.33 8.75
N ASP A 19 -7.32 12.39 8.42
CA ASP A 19 -7.85 13.70 8.00
C ASP A 19 -7.22 14.12 6.67
N ALA A 20 -7.83 13.67 5.57
CA ALA A 20 -7.35 13.95 4.22
C ALA A 20 -7.40 15.43 3.86
N ALA A 21 -8.39 16.18 4.36
CA ALA A 21 -8.53 17.60 4.10
C ALA A 21 -7.39 18.40 4.75
N ALA A 22 -7.09 18.13 6.02
CA ALA A 22 -5.96 18.76 6.71
C ALA A 22 -4.62 18.37 6.08
N MET A 23 -4.45 17.09 5.71
CA MET A 23 -3.24 16.65 5.00
C MET A 23 -3.06 17.38 3.67
N ARG A 24 -4.14 17.59 2.91
CA ARG A 24 -4.10 18.31 1.63
C ARG A 24 -3.56 19.73 1.80
N VAL A 25 -4.00 20.47 2.82
CA VAL A 25 -3.51 21.82 3.12
C VAL A 25 -1.99 21.83 3.36
N VAL A 26 -1.49 20.87 4.14
CA VAL A 26 -0.04 20.75 4.42
C VAL A 26 0.73 20.41 3.15
N VAL A 27 0.23 19.48 2.34
CA VAL A 27 0.87 19.08 1.08
C VAL A 27 0.89 20.22 0.08
N GLU A 28 -0.21 20.95 -0.08
CA GLU A 28 -0.29 22.11 -0.96
C GLU A 28 0.71 23.20 -0.55
N ALA A 29 0.84 23.48 0.75
CA ALA A 29 1.88 24.37 1.24
C ALA A 29 3.30 23.85 0.94
N ALA A 30 3.51 22.53 0.98
CA ALA A 30 4.81 21.91 0.77
C ALA A 30 5.23 21.82 -0.71
N ILE A 31 4.30 21.65 -1.66
CA ILE A 31 4.64 21.44 -3.08
C ILE A 31 4.06 22.49 -4.04
N GLY A 32 3.16 23.35 -3.56
CA GLY A 32 2.40 24.34 -4.36
C GLY A 32 3.27 25.36 -5.12
N PHE A 33 4.53 25.52 -4.70
CA PHE A 33 5.51 26.36 -5.39
C PHE A 33 6.03 25.75 -6.71
N THR A 34 5.89 24.43 -6.91
CA THR A 34 6.32 23.71 -8.13
C THR A 34 5.20 22.99 -8.86
N HIS A 35 4.13 22.60 -8.16
CA HIS A 35 3.01 21.86 -8.74
C HIS A 35 1.72 22.54 -8.31
N ARG A 36 0.91 22.99 -9.28
CA ARG A 36 -0.37 23.67 -9.03
C ARG A 36 -1.59 22.94 -9.60
N HIS A 37 -1.38 21.82 -10.29
CA HIS A 37 -2.47 21.03 -10.83
C HIS A 37 -3.07 20.14 -9.74
N ASP A 38 -4.39 20.09 -9.68
CA ASP A 38 -5.13 19.40 -8.62
C ASP A 38 -4.78 17.91 -8.51
N GLU A 39 -4.58 17.23 -9.65
CA GLU A 39 -4.17 15.81 -9.68
C GLU A 39 -2.81 15.58 -9.02
N ALA A 40 -1.86 16.51 -9.20
CA ALA A 40 -0.53 16.40 -8.60
C ALA A 40 -0.57 16.61 -7.08
N ILE A 41 -1.42 17.53 -6.62
CA ILE A 41 -1.66 17.79 -5.19
C ILE A 41 -2.41 16.61 -4.56
N ASP A 42 -3.41 16.06 -5.25
CA ASP A 42 -4.17 14.90 -4.80
C ASP A 42 -3.27 13.65 -4.66
N ALA A 43 -2.49 13.33 -5.70
CA ALA A 43 -1.54 12.21 -5.64
C ALA A 43 -0.51 12.36 -4.52
N ALA A 44 0.00 13.57 -4.29
CA ALA A 44 0.92 13.83 -3.19
C ALA A 44 0.23 13.73 -1.82
N THR A 45 -1.03 14.15 -1.71
CA THR A 45 -1.84 14.01 -0.49
C THR A 45 -2.06 12.55 -0.14
N VAL A 46 -2.47 11.74 -1.11
CA VAL A 46 -2.70 10.30 -0.92
C VAL A 46 -1.40 9.58 -0.51
N LEU A 47 -0.26 9.92 -1.12
CA LEU A 47 1.03 9.36 -0.71
C LEU A 47 1.44 9.78 0.71
N ALA A 48 1.18 11.03 1.10
CA ALA A 48 1.42 11.49 2.46
C ALA A 48 0.56 10.73 3.47
N LEU A 49 -0.73 10.51 3.17
CA LEU A 49 -1.64 9.70 3.98
C LEU A 49 -1.16 8.24 4.07
N ALA A 50 -0.71 7.65 2.96
CA ALA A 50 -0.17 6.29 2.95
C ALA A 50 1.01 6.15 3.91
N VAL A 51 1.96 7.10 3.87
CA VAL A 51 3.11 7.11 4.78
C VAL A 51 2.69 7.37 6.23
N ALA A 52 1.76 8.30 6.47
CA ALA A 52 1.23 8.60 7.79
C ALA A 52 0.58 7.37 8.45
N ARG A 53 -0.22 6.62 7.67
CA ARG A 53 -0.86 5.38 8.11
C ARG A 53 0.16 4.28 8.34
N ALA A 54 1.10 4.07 7.40
CA ALA A 54 2.16 3.08 7.55
C ALA A 54 3.05 3.33 8.78
N ALA A 55 3.38 4.60 9.06
CA ALA A 55 4.19 4.99 10.21
C ALA A 55 3.49 4.81 11.57
N THR A 56 2.17 4.56 11.57
CA THR A 56 1.36 4.38 12.78
C THR A 56 0.70 3.00 12.85
N ALA A 57 0.86 2.18 11.81
CA ALA A 57 0.33 0.83 11.77
C ALA A 57 1.08 -0.09 12.75
N HIS A 58 0.34 -0.90 13.48
CA HIS A 58 0.94 -1.92 14.34
C HIS A 58 1.34 -3.13 13.48
N PRO A 59 2.59 -3.66 13.60
CA PRO A 59 3.07 -4.75 12.75
C PRO A 59 2.23 -6.03 12.81
N SER A 60 1.57 -6.27 13.94
CA SER A 60 0.72 -7.47 14.15
C SER A 60 -0.71 -7.34 13.64
N VAL A 61 -1.12 -6.16 13.15
CA VAL A 61 -2.49 -5.87 12.66
C VAL A 61 -2.43 -5.53 11.17
N GLY A 62 -1.56 -6.22 10.44
CA GLY A 62 -1.29 -5.94 9.03
C GLY A 62 -2.58 -5.93 8.20
N GLU A 63 -2.99 -4.74 7.79
CA GLU A 63 -4.02 -4.56 6.77
C GLU A 63 -3.47 -5.14 5.45
N GLY A 64 -4.25 -5.99 4.78
CA GLY A 64 -3.86 -6.55 3.49
C GLY A 64 -3.65 -5.44 2.46
N ALA A 65 -2.68 -5.59 1.56
CA ALA A 65 -2.30 -4.54 0.59
C ALA A 65 -3.50 -4.02 -0.22
N ALA A 66 -4.39 -4.91 -0.68
CA ALA A 66 -5.59 -4.52 -1.43
C ALA A 66 -6.62 -3.74 -0.59
N ALA A 67 -6.72 -4.02 0.72
CA ALA A 67 -7.58 -3.26 1.63
C ALA A 67 -7.00 -1.87 1.90
N PHE A 68 -5.69 -1.81 2.15
CA PHE A 68 -4.96 -0.56 2.35
C PHE A 68 -5.09 0.39 1.15
N VAL A 69 -4.91 -0.13 -0.07
CA VAL A 69 -5.05 0.68 -1.30
C VAL A 69 -6.50 1.14 -1.49
N ARG A 70 -7.50 0.29 -1.24
CA ARG A 70 -8.93 0.70 -1.29
C ARG A 70 -9.24 1.82 -0.30
N ARG A 71 -8.70 1.74 0.90
CA ARG A 71 -8.87 2.80 1.90
C ARG A 71 -8.25 4.12 1.44
N LEU A 72 -7.10 4.08 0.76
CA LEU A 72 -6.51 5.29 0.15
C LEU A 72 -7.37 5.86 -0.99
N ALA A 73 -8.00 5.01 -1.80
CA ALA A 73 -8.90 5.47 -2.87
C ALA A 73 -10.09 6.28 -2.35
N ALA A 74 -10.59 5.96 -1.15
CA ALA A 74 -11.66 6.70 -0.48
C ALA A 74 -11.26 8.14 -0.11
N ASP A 75 -9.96 8.43 0.01
CA ASP A 75 -9.46 9.77 0.33
C ASP A 75 -9.12 10.62 -0.91
N CYS A 76 -9.21 10.05 -2.11
CA CYS A 76 -8.92 10.76 -3.36
C CYS A 76 -9.94 11.86 -3.62
N ALA A 77 -9.46 13.08 -3.89
CA ALA A 77 -10.29 14.18 -4.33
C ALA A 77 -10.64 14.08 -5.83
N THR A 78 -9.79 13.45 -6.65
CA THR A 78 -9.97 13.32 -8.09
C THR A 78 -10.46 11.93 -8.49
N ASP A 79 -11.43 11.87 -9.40
CA ASP A 79 -12.00 10.60 -9.88
C ASP A 79 -10.97 9.75 -10.65
N GLU A 80 -10.09 10.42 -11.40
CA GLU A 80 -9.02 9.76 -12.16
C GLU A 80 -8.05 9.00 -11.23
N LEU A 81 -7.61 9.62 -10.13
CA LEU A 81 -6.73 8.97 -9.16
C LEU A 81 -7.46 7.85 -8.40
N ARG A 82 -8.73 8.07 -8.04
CA ARG A 82 -9.57 7.05 -7.42
C ARG A 82 -9.66 5.80 -8.30
N ALA A 83 -10.01 5.97 -9.58
CA ALA A 83 -10.14 4.87 -10.53
C ALA A 83 -8.83 4.08 -10.69
N ARG A 84 -7.68 4.77 -10.72
CA ARG A 84 -6.36 4.12 -10.78
C ARG A 84 -6.06 3.28 -9.53
N LEU A 85 -6.38 3.79 -8.34
CA LEU A 85 -6.18 3.06 -7.09
C LEU A 85 -7.16 1.89 -6.93
N ASP A 86 -8.41 2.04 -7.36
CA ASP A 86 -9.38 0.94 -7.39
C ASP A 86 -8.90 -0.19 -8.30
N GLY A 87 -8.41 0.14 -9.50
CA GLY A 87 -7.79 -0.82 -10.41
C GLY A 87 -6.56 -1.53 -9.79
N ALA A 88 -5.70 -0.78 -9.11
CA ALA A 88 -4.54 -1.34 -8.41
C ALA A 88 -4.97 -2.28 -7.26
N ALA A 89 -5.99 -1.92 -6.49
CA ALA A 89 -6.52 -2.76 -5.42
C ALA A 89 -7.15 -4.05 -5.94
N ALA A 90 -7.83 -4.00 -7.09
CA ALA A 90 -8.37 -5.17 -7.77
C ALA A 90 -7.24 -6.11 -8.22
N ALA A 91 -6.22 -5.59 -8.92
CA ALA A 91 -5.07 -6.38 -9.35
C ALA A 91 -4.29 -7.01 -8.17
N LEU A 92 -4.16 -6.29 -7.05
CA LEU A 92 -3.55 -6.83 -5.83
C LEU A 92 -4.38 -7.95 -5.20
N ALA A 93 -5.71 -7.87 -5.26
CA ALA A 93 -6.59 -8.92 -4.77
C ALA A 93 -6.44 -10.20 -5.62
N GLU A 94 -6.43 -10.05 -6.95
CA GLU A 94 -6.26 -11.17 -7.90
C GLU A 94 -4.89 -11.84 -7.75
N GLY A 95 -3.80 -11.05 -7.67
CA GLY A 95 -2.44 -11.58 -7.51
C GLY A 95 -2.13 -12.16 -6.12
N SER A 96 -2.95 -11.84 -5.10
CA SER A 96 -2.82 -12.44 -3.77
C SER A 96 -3.43 -13.84 -3.65
N GLY A 97 -4.22 -14.27 -4.63
CA GLY A 97 -4.84 -15.60 -4.67
C GLY A 97 -3.87 -16.75 -4.99
N ASP A 98 -2.70 -16.44 -5.56
CA ASP A 98 -1.78 -17.46 -6.13
C ASP A 98 -0.64 -17.88 -5.18
N LYS A 99 -0.59 -17.34 -3.95
CA LYS A 99 0.48 -17.62 -2.96
C LYS A 99 0.00 -18.29 -1.68
N ALA A 100 -1.23 -18.78 -1.63
CA ALA A 100 -1.78 -19.45 -0.45
C ALA A 100 -1.52 -20.98 -0.41
N GLU A 101 -0.95 -21.59 -1.46
CA GLU A 101 -0.66 -23.04 -1.47
C GLU A 101 0.82 -23.34 -1.75
N ALA A 102 1.67 -23.11 -0.76
CA ALA A 102 3.03 -23.67 -0.71
C ALA A 102 3.47 -23.83 0.74
N GLY A 103 2.69 -24.59 1.51
CA GLY A 103 2.92 -24.76 2.95
C GLY A 103 2.32 -26.04 3.52
N ALA A 104 2.19 -27.10 2.72
CA ALA A 104 1.87 -28.43 3.22
C ALA A 104 2.28 -29.49 2.18
N ASP A 105 3.58 -29.83 2.12
CA ASP A 105 3.92 -31.26 2.04
C ASP A 105 5.33 -31.48 2.58
N GLY A 106 5.39 -31.78 3.87
CA GLY A 106 6.58 -32.29 4.52
C GLY A 106 6.63 -33.80 4.38
N GLY A 107 7.66 -34.29 3.70
CA GLY A 107 8.39 -35.48 4.11
C GLY A 107 7.68 -36.83 3.95
N GLY A 108 8.10 -37.56 2.91
CA GLY A 108 7.89 -39.00 2.80
C GLY A 108 8.89 -39.61 1.84
N GLY A 109 10.16 -39.69 2.24
CA GLY A 109 11.21 -40.31 1.45
C GLY A 109 10.98 -41.82 1.30
N SER A 110 10.98 -42.32 0.06
CA SER A 110 11.16 -43.74 -0.24
C SER A 110 12.62 -43.95 -0.69
N VAL A 111 13.44 -44.46 0.23
CA VAL A 111 14.72 -45.08 -0.11
C VAL A 111 14.48 -46.58 -0.24
N ASP A 112 14.38 -47.07 -1.46
CA ASP A 112 14.40 -48.51 -1.77
C ASP A 112 15.82 -49.04 -1.58
N GLY A 113 16.12 -49.48 -0.36
CA GLY A 113 17.30 -50.24 0.00
C GLY A 113 16.96 -51.72 0.17
N GLY A 114 16.78 -52.44 -0.94
CA GLY A 114 16.62 -53.90 -0.94
C GLY A 114 17.98 -54.59 -1.00
N GLY A 115 18.50 -55.02 0.16
CA GLY A 115 19.63 -55.94 0.25
C GLY A 115 19.19 -57.39 0.46
N GLY A 116 19.98 -58.33 -0.06
CA GLY A 116 20.27 -59.58 0.63
C GLY A 116 19.87 -60.90 -0.06
N GLY A 117 20.84 -61.82 -0.08
CA GLY A 117 20.69 -63.27 -0.28
C GLY A 117 21.38 -63.75 -1.55
N GLY A 118 22.35 -64.67 -1.55
CA GLY A 118 22.90 -65.57 -0.54
C GLY A 118 23.84 -66.54 -1.26
#